data_AF-A0A8J2KV82-F1
#
_entry.id   AF-A0A8J2KV82-F1
#
_cell.length_a   1.000
_cell.length_b   1.000
_cell.length_c   1.000
_cell.angle_alpha   90.00
_cell.angle_beta   90.00
_cell.angle_gamma   90.00
#
_symmetry.space_group_name_H-M   'P 1'
#
loop_
_entity.id
_entity.type
_entity.pdbx_description
1 polymer ?
#
loop_
_entity_poly.entity_id
_entity_poly.type
_entity_poly.pdbx_seq_one_letter_code
_entity_poly.pdbx_strand_id
1 'polypeptide(L)'
;MGRITGLDPAEPYFQYMPEHVRLDPTDAKFVDIIHTDGRTFLLLGLGMIQPCGHVDFYPNDGKEQPGCEITEIPMNLLHSHGYEEAQRELFACNHHRAIYYFIEAVLN
;
A
#
# COMPACT_ATOMS: atom_id res chain seq x y z
N MET A 1 17.52 5.60 14.23
CA MET A 1 16.65 6.52 13.48
C MET A 1 15.61 7.15 14.39
N GLY A 2 15.03 8.30 14.00
CA GLY A 2 13.96 8.97 14.75
C GLY A 2 12.58 8.39 14.48
N ARG A 3 12.09 8.50 13.24
CA ARG A 3 10.82 7.94 12.78
C ARG A 3 11.00 7.25 11.43
N ILE A 4 10.28 6.16 11.20
CA ILE A 4 10.07 5.56 9.87
C ILE A 4 8.55 5.52 9.64
N THR A 5 8.10 5.94 8.45
CA THR A 5 6.70 5.76 8.06
C THR A 5 6.65 4.78 6.89
N GLY A 6 5.94 3.67 7.06
CA GLY A 6 5.71 2.66 6.02
C GLY A 6 4.43 2.96 5.25
N LEU A 7 4.55 3.20 3.95
CA LEU A 7 3.41 3.43 3.07
C LEU A 7 3.14 2.16 2.28
N ASP A 8 2.14 1.40 2.75
CA ASP A 8 1.71 0.10 2.25
C ASP A 8 2.87 -0.88 1.97
N PRO A 9 3.65 -1.30 3.01
CA PRO A 9 4.82 -2.16 2.81
C PRO A 9 4.48 -3.43 2.02
N ALA A 10 5.32 -3.83 1.06
CA ALA A 10 4.99 -4.90 0.13
C ALA A 10 4.84 -6.28 0.80
N GLU A 11 3.78 -7.04 0.48
CA GLU A 11 3.59 -8.43 0.94
C GLU A 11 4.63 -9.39 0.35
N PRO A 12 4.85 -9.41 -0.99
CA PRO A 12 5.67 -10.46 -1.60
C PRO A 12 7.08 -10.46 -1.03
N TYR A 13 7.51 -11.63 -0.55
CA TYR A 13 8.83 -11.88 0.05
C TYR A 13 9.10 -11.24 1.43
N PHE A 14 8.16 -10.51 2.03
CA PHE A 14 8.34 -9.87 3.34
C PHE A 14 7.32 -10.29 4.39
N GLN A 15 6.06 -10.51 4.00
CA GLN A 15 5.03 -10.87 4.97
C GLN A 15 5.37 -12.18 5.70
N TYR A 16 5.24 -12.16 7.02
CA TYR A 16 5.58 -13.24 7.95
C TYR A 16 7.05 -13.67 7.94
N MET A 17 7.94 -12.91 7.29
CA MET A 17 9.37 -13.12 7.39
C MET A 17 9.90 -12.62 8.75
N PRO A 18 11.07 -13.13 9.19
CA PRO A 18 11.72 -12.65 10.40
C PRO A 18 11.94 -11.14 10.39
N GLU A 19 11.93 -10.51 11.57
CA GLU A 19 12.01 -9.05 11.74
C GLU A 19 13.21 -8.43 11.01
N HIS A 20 14.37 -9.11 11.00
CA HIS A 20 15.56 -8.61 10.30
C HIS A 20 15.47 -8.59 8.75
N VAL A 21 14.39 -9.10 8.15
CA VAL A 21 14.17 -9.15 6.69
C VAL A 21 13.17 -8.09 6.23
N ARG A 22 12.33 -7.58 7.13
CA ARG A 22 11.20 -6.68 6.81
C ARG A 22 11.24 -5.43 7.69
N LEU A 23 10.39 -4.46 7.38
CA LEU A 23 10.12 -3.37 8.30
C LEU A 23 9.53 -3.91 9.60
N ASP A 24 10.00 -3.38 10.73
CA ASP A 24 9.59 -3.79 12.06
C ASP A 24 9.68 -2.61 13.06
N PRO A 25 8.93 -2.62 14.19
CA PRO A 25 9.00 -1.53 15.17
C PRO A 25 10.41 -1.29 15.72
N THR A 26 11.30 -2.29 15.71
CA THR A 26 12.67 -2.14 16.20
C THR A 26 13.57 -1.24 15.33
N ASP A 27 13.17 -0.91 14.08
CA ASP A 27 13.99 -0.16 13.12
C ASP A 27 14.12 1.35 13.45
N ALA A 28 13.22 1.91 14.25
CA ALA A 28 13.26 3.31 14.67
C ALA A 28 12.62 3.54 16.04
N LYS A 29 12.81 4.73 16.63
CA LYS A 29 12.13 5.09 17.90
C LYS A 29 10.61 5.15 17.77
N PHE A 30 10.11 5.37 16.56
CA PHE A 30 8.69 5.34 16.23
C PHE A 30 8.53 4.87 14.78
N VAL A 31 7.60 3.96 14.55
CA VAL A 31 7.31 3.38 13.24
C VAL A 31 5.80 3.41 13.07
N ASP A 32 5.32 4.13 12.06
CA ASP A 32 3.91 4.24 11.74
C ASP A 32 3.63 3.71 10.33
N ILE A 33 2.60 2.89 10.16
CA ILE A 33 2.31 2.19 8.90
C ILE A 33 0.92 2.56 8.41
N ILE A 34 0.77 2.76 7.10
CA ILE A 34 -0.53 2.92 6.44
C ILE A 34 -0.72 1.73 5.50
N HIS A 35 -1.68 0.86 5.79
CA HIS A 35 -2.04 -0.28 4.95
C HIS A 35 -3.23 0.09 4.07
N THR A 36 -3.10 -0.05 2.75
CA THR A 36 -4.17 0.27 1.79
C THR A 36 -4.47 -0.83 0.79
N ASP A 37 -3.56 -1.80 0.61
CA ASP A 37 -3.73 -2.92 -0.34
C ASP A 37 -3.42 -4.30 0.26
N GLY A 38 -3.82 -4.51 1.51
CA GLY A 38 -3.62 -5.73 2.30
C GLY A 38 -4.52 -6.92 1.92
N ARG A 39 -5.02 -6.98 0.68
CA ARG A 39 -5.54 -8.24 0.14
C ARG A 39 -4.35 -9.20 -0.05
N THR A 40 -4.60 -10.51 0.00
CA THR A 40 -3.52 -11.46 -0.31
C THR A 40 -3.01 -11.23 -1.73
N PHE A 41 -1.72 -11.46 -1.98
CA PHE A 41 -1.12 -11.38 -3.32
C PHE A 41 -1.85 -12.22 -4.38
N LEU A 42 -2.40 -13.38 -3.99
CA LEU A 42 -3.24 -14.21 -4.86
C LEU A 42 -4.55 -13.52 -5.32
N LEU A 43 -4.99 -12.51 -4.57
CA LEU A 43 -6.15 -11.66 -4.84
C LEU A 43 -5.70 -10.25 -5.28
N LEU A 44 -4.50 -10.15 -5.85
CA LEU A 44 -3.93 -8.93 -6.45
C LEU A 44 -3.61 -7.81 -5.46
N GLY A 45 -3.57 -8.08 -4.15
CA GLY A 45 -3.03 -7.11 -3.19
C GLY A 45 -1.51 -7.10 -3.21
N LEU A 46 -0.92 -5.91 -3.11
CA LEU A 46 0.53 -5.72 -3.11
C LEU A 46 1.08 -5.46 -1.69
N GLY A 47 0.24 -4.98 -0.77
CA GLY A 47 0.62 -4.59 0.58
C GLY A 47 0.48 -5.72 1.61
N MET A 48 1.33 -5.70 2.64
CA MET A 48 1.20 -6.53 3.84
C MET A 48 -0.08 -6.16 4.59
N ILE A 49 -0.79 -7.15 5.15
CA ILE A 49 -1.84 -6.95 6.16
C ILE A 49 -1.32 -7.19 7.58
N GLN A 50 -0.16 -7.84 7.70
CA GLN A 50 0.51 -8.03 8.98
C GLN A 50 0.92 -6.67 9.58
N PRO A 51 0.60 -6.39 10.86
CA PRO A 51 1.12 -5.23 11.56
C PRO A 51 2.65 -5.26 11.64
N CYS A 52 3.29 -4.14 11.32
CA CYS A 52 4.75 -3.99 11.37
C CYS A 52 5.22 -2.63 11.93
N GLY A 53 4.31 -1.85 12.51
CA GLY A 53 4.61 -0.59 13.18
C GLY A 53 4.41 -0.62 14.69
N HIS A 54 4.78 0.48 15.33
CA HIS A 54 4.28 0.82 16.65
C HIS A 54 2.79 1.22 16.56
N VAL A 55 2.39 1.80 15.43
CA VAL A 55 1.01 2.15 15.08
C VAL A 55 0.76 1.74 13.63
N ASP A 56 -0.32 1.03 13.39
CA ASP A 56 -0.72 0.55 12.06
C ASP A 56 -2.12 1.06 11.75
N PHE A 57 -2.25 1.84 10.69
CA PHE A 57 -3.50 2.41 10.21
C PHE A 57 -4.04 1.56 9.06
N TYR A 58 -5.34 1.26 9.10
CA TYR A 58 -6.04 0.48 8.07
C TYR A 58 -7.23 1.27 7.52
N PRO A 59 -7.01 2.36 6.75
CA PRO A 59 -8.11 3.06 6.09
C PRO A 59 -8.94 2.11 5.23
N ASN A 60 -10.26 2.15 5.38
CA ASN A 60 -11.18 1.30 4.63
C ASN A 60 -10.81 -0.19 4.72
N ASP A 61 -10.59 -0.67 5.95
CA ASP A 61 -10.13 -2.03 6.30
C ASP A 61 -8.75 -2.41 5.73
N GLY A 62 -8.03 -1.44 5.16
CA GLY A 62 -6.67 -1.59 4.63
C GLY A 62 -6.55 -2.47 3.39
N LYS A 63 -7.64 -2.65 2.64
CA LYS A 63 -7.70 -3.59 1.50
C LYS A 63 -8.23 -2.96 0.22
N GLU A 64 -9.32 -2.22 0.33
CA GLU A 64 -10.05 -1.69 -0.82
C GLU A 64 -10.31 -0.21 -0.59
N GLN A 65 -9.71 0.61 -1.43
CA GLN A 65 -9.78 2.04 -1.30
C GLN A 65 -10.86 2.60 -2.23
N PRO A 66 -11.69 3.54 -1.75
CA PRO A 66 -12.72 4.16 -2.57
C PRO A 66 -12.12 4.71 -3.87
N GLY A 67 -12.75 4.42 -5.02
CA GLY A 67 -12.28 4.86 -6.34
C GLY A 67 -11.16 4.01 -6.97
N CYS A 68 -10.75 2.90 -6.35
CA CYS A 68 -9.84 1.90 -6.94
C CYS A 68 -10.57 0.61 -7.39
N GLU A 69 -11.90 0.69 -7.60
CA GLU A 69 -12.72 -0.42 -8.05
C GLU A 69 -12.34 -0.82 -9.49
N ILE A 70 -11.81 -2.04 -9.66
CA ILE A 70 -11.43 -2.60 -10.96
C ILE A 70 -12.72 -2.94 -11.71
N THR A 71 -13.24 -1.98 -12.47
CA THR A 71 -14.47 -2.16 -13.26
C THR A 71 -14.15 -2.31 -14.75
N GLU A 72 -13.34 -1.41 -15.30
CA GLU A 72 -12.79 -1.48 -16.66
C GLU A 72 -11.46 -0.69 -16.73
N ILE A 73 -10.60 -0.94 -17.72
CA ILE A 73 -9.44 -0.07 -17.95
C ILE A 73 -9.98 1.28 -18.46
N PRO A 74 -9.73 2.39 -17.76
CA PRO A 74 -10.23 3.68 -18.22
C PRO A 74 -9.65 4.02 -19.59
N MET A 75 -10.50 4.39 -20.57
CA MET A 75 -10.09 4.65 -21.96
C MET A 75 -9.04 5.77 -22.07
N ASN A 76 -9.07 6.74 -21.16
CA ASN A 76 -8.05 7.78 -21.04
C ASN A 76 -6.69 7.20 -20.63
N LEU A 77 -6.67 6.23 -19.71
CA LEU A 77 -5.45 5.52 -19.28
C LEU A 77 -4.91 4.67 -20.43
N LEU A 78 -5.80 3.93 -21.11
CA LEU A 78 -5.46 3.12 -22.28
C LEU A 78 -4.84 3.95 -23.42
N HIS A 79 -5.41 5.11 -23.74
CA HIS A 79 -4.88 6.00 -24.79
C HIS A 79 -3.56 6.68 -24.41
N SER A 80 -3.31 6.91 -23.12
CA SER A 80 -2.12 7.63 -22.66
C SER A 80 -0.91 6.71 -22.41
N HIS A 81 -1.14 5.50 -21.92
CA HIS A 81 -0.08 4.58 -21.47
C HIS A 81 -0.07 3.23 -22.23
N GLY A 82 -1.04 2.98 -23.11
CA GLY A 82 -1.21 1.65 -23.70
C GLY A 82 -1.78 0.64 -22.71
N TYR A 83 -2.11 -0.56 -23.18
CA TYR A 83 -2.88 -1.54 -22.40
C TYR A 83 -2.12 -2.07 -21.18
N GLU A 84 -0.86 -2.46 -21.35
CA GLU A 84 -0.06 -3.08 -20.28
C GLU A 84 0.19 -2.12 -19.10
N GLU A 85 0.50 -0.87 -19.39
CA GLU A 85 0.86 0.11 -18.37
C GLU A 85 -0.39 0.67 -17.68
N ALA A 86 -1.50 0.82 -18.42
CA ALA A 86 -2.82 1.11 -17.84
C ALA A 86 -3.31 -0.01 -16.91
N GLN A 87 -3.03 -1.28 -17.22
CA GLN A 87 -3.33 -2.39 -16.29
C GLN A 87 -2.50 -2.30 -15.01
N ARG A 88 -1.20 -2.01 -15.11
CA ARG A 88 -0.32 -1.90 -13.93
C ARG A 88 -0.75 -0.77 -13.00
N GLU A 89 -1.06 0.39 -13.55
CA GLU A 89 -1.60 1.55 -12.82
C GLU A 89 -2.91 1.19 -12.10
N LEU A 90 -3.81 0.47 -12.77
CA LEU A 90 -5.08 0.06 -12.18
C LEU A 90 -4.89 -0.92 -11.01
N PHE A 91 -4.02 -1.91 -11.16
CA PHE A 91 -3.70 -2.86 -10.08
C PHE A 91 -2.95 -2.18 -8.92
N ALA A 92 -2.18 -1.14 -9.17
CA ALA A 92 -1.44 -0.40 -8.15
C ALA A 92 -2.29 0.67 -7.42
N CYS A 93 -3.54 0.92 -7.82
CA CYS A 93 -4.34 2.02 -7.27
C CYS A 93 -4.50 1.95 -5.74
N ASN A 94 -4.89 0.79 -5.20
CA ASN A 94 -5.00 0.59 -3.75
C ASN A 94 -3.64 0.79 -3.07
N HIS A 95 -2.57 0.26 -3.67
CA HIS A 95 -1.21 0.36 -3.14
C HIS A 95 -0.72 1.81 -3.06
N HIS A 96 -0.96 2.60 -4.12
CA HIS A 96 -0.60 4.02 -4.16
C HIS A 96 -1.42 4.90 -3.22
N ARG A 97 -2.59 4.44 -2.73
CA ARG A 97 -3.45 5.25 -1.86
C ARG A 97 -2.77 5.65 -0.55
N ALA A 98 -1.87 4.82 0.00
CA ALA A 98 -1.10 5.18 1.18
C ALA A 98 -0.29 6.48 1.00
N ILE A 99 0.26 6.72 -0.21
CA ILE A 99 0.99 7.95 -0.53
C ILE A 99 0.06 9.16 -0.49
N TYR A 100 -1.12 9.05 -1.10
CA TYR A 100 -2.09 10.14 -1.15
C TYR A 100 -2.60 10.51 0.26
N TYR A 101 -2.92 9.52 1.09
CA TYR A 101 -3.31 9.78 2.48
C TYR A 101 -2.20 10.43 3.29
N PHE A 102 -0.96 9.99 3.11
CA PHE A 102 0.18 10.60 3.78
C PHE A 102 0.36 12.06 3.38
N ILE A 103 0.26 12.39 2.08
CA ILE A 103 0.35 13.77 1.60
C ILE A 103 -0.81 14.61 2.13
N GLU A 104 -2.04 14.11 2.06
CA GLU A 104 -3.23 14.84 2.52
C GLU A 104 -3.18 15.15 4.02
N ALA A 105 -2.67 14.22 4.83
CA ALA A 105 -2.49 14.39 6.28
C ALA A 105 -1.38 15.41 6.65
N VAL A 106 -0.51 15.79 5.71
CA VAL A 106 0.44 16.89 5.91
C VAL A 106 -0.20 18.25 5.62
N LEU A 107 -1.20 18.28 4.74
CA LEU A 107 -1.83 19.50 4.25
C LEU A 107 -3.07 19.93 5.07
N ASN A 108 -3.69 19.01 5.81
CA ASN A 108 -4.88 19.23 6.63
C ASN A 108 -4.63 18.85 8.10
#